data_AF-A0A1I6GE41-F1
#
_entry.id   AF-A0A1I6GE41-F1
#
_cell.length_a   1.000
_cell.length_b   1.000
_cell.length_c   1.000
_cell.angle_alpha   90.00
_cell.angle_beta   90.00
_cell.angle_gamma   90.00
#
_symmetry.space_group_name_H-M   'P 1'
#
loop_
_entity.id
_entity.type
_entity.pdbx_description
1 polymer ?
#
loop_
_entity_poly.entity_id
_entity_poly.type
_entity_poly.pdbx_seq_one_letter_code
_entity_poly.pdbx_strand_id
1 'polypeptide(L)'
;MKVVIRKNAGKVAKERVDLTKQDVADRTLPPAQLIERIEAERDRRMEALVSTYKRPERETWPVQVSEATAYKADNMAPTPMLASLAGARGFTVDQMADRVLTLNAAFAAATGVIMGAATILTNSDPIPADFADDVHWP
;
A
#
# COMPACT_ATOMS: atom_id res chain seq x y z
N MET A 1 -0.69 -13.21 -29.11
CA MET A 1 0.36 -14.08 -28.58
C MET A 1 1.65 -13.80 -29.36
N LYS A 2 2.60 -13.07 -28.77
CA LYS A 2 3.85 -12.66 -29.47
C LYS A 2 5.05 -12.90 -28.55
N VAL A 3 6.08 -13.54 -29.10
CA VAL A 3 7.31 -13.93 -28.40
C VAL A 3 8.35 -12.83 -28.59
N VAL A 4 8.93 -12.31 -27.52
CA VAL A 4 10.10 -11.40 -27.56
C VAL A 4 11.33 -12.20 -27.16
N ILE A 5 12.40 -12.11 -27.96
CA ILE A 5 13.66 -12.85 -27.73
C ILE A 5 14.70 -11.84 -27.21
N ARG A 6 15.18 -12.02 -25.98
CA ARG A 6 16.39 -11.34 -25.48
C ARG A 6 17.56 -12.33 -25.52
N LYS A 7 18.71 -11.89 -26.04
CA LYS A 7 19.95 -12.68 -26.00
C LYS A 7 20.68 -12.38 -24.70
N ASN A 8 20.85 -13.40 -23.86
CA ASN A 8 21.86 -13.40 -22.81
C ASN A 8 22.79 -14.59 -23.01
N ALA A 9 24.04 -14.41 -22.59
CA ALA A 9 25.18 -15.30 -22.84
C ALA A 9 24.81 -16.80 -22.83
N GLY A 10 24.84 -17.41 -24.02
CA GLY A 10 24.96 -18.86 -24.19
C GLY A 10 23.69 -19.72 -24.19
N LYS A 11 22.52 -19.25 -23.75
CA LYS A 11 21.26 -20.02 -23.86
C LYS A 11 20.07 -19.11 -24.15
N VAL A 12 19.49 -19.25 -25.34
CA VAL A 12 18.21 -18.61 -25.70
C VAL A 12 17.08 -19.42 -25.07
N ALA A 13 16.80 -19.19 -23.79
CA ALA A 13 15.56 -19.66 -23.19
C ALA A 13 14.43 -18.72 -23.63
N LYS A 14 13.47 -19.24 -24.41
CA LYS A 14 12.22 -18.54 -24.70
C LYS A 14 11.32 -18.66 -23.46
N GLU A 15 11.52 -17.78 -22.49
CA GLU A 15 10.56 -17.63 -21.41
C GLU A 15 9.31 -16.96 -21.98
N ARG A 16 8.16 -17.66 -21.89
CA ARG A 16 6.87 -17.11 -22.29
C ARG A 16 6.35 -16.30 -21.13
N VAL A 17 6.52 -14.98 -21.20
CA VAL A 17 5.79 -14.05 -20.33
C VAL A 17 4.38 -13.91 -20.91
N ASP A 18 3.37 -14.37 -20.16
CA ASP A 18 1.96 -14.21 -20.54
C ASP A 18 1.52 -12.77 -20.22
N LEU A 19 1.86 -11.88 -21.15
CA LEU A 19 1.52 -10.47 -21.07
C LEU A 19 0.01 -10.29 -21.21
N THR A 20 -0.57 -9.57 -20.27
CA THR A 20 -1.96 -9.15 -20.36
C THR A 20 -2.15 -8.19 -21.55
N LYS A 21 -3.40 -8.02 -22.00
CA LYS A 21 -3.72 -7.02 -23.04
C LYS A 21 -3.30 -5.60 -22.62
N GLN A 22 -3.26 -5.35 -21.30
CA GLN A 22 -2.89 -4.06 -20.74
C GLN A 22 -1.37 -3.83 -20.84
N ASP A 23 -0.55 -4.85 -20.54
CA ASP A 23 0.92 -4.76 -20.61
C ASP A 23 1.42 -4.48 -22.04
N VAL A 24 0.68 -4.97 -23.04
CA VAL A 24 0.99 -4.71 -24.45
C VAL A 24 0.67 -3.26 -24.83
N ALA A 25 -0.41 -2.69 -24.28
CA ALA A 25 -0.75 -1.28 -24.49
C ALA A 25 0.27 -0.34 -23.83
N ASP A 26 0.73 -0.69 -22.61
CA ASP A 26 1.71 0.08 -21.84
C ASP A 26 3.06 0.24 -22.52
N ARG A 27 3.53 -0.79 -23.21
CA ARG A 27 4.84 -0.78 -23.90
C ARG A 27 5.00 0.28 -24.98
N THR A 28 3.90 0.91 -25.40
CA THR A 28 3.90 1.96 -26.43
C THR A 28 3.71 3.36 -25.86
N LEU A 29 3.49 3.48 -24.55
CA LEU A 29 3.23 4.75 -23.89
C LEU A 29 4.52 5.55 -23.68
N PRO A 30 4.46 6.90 -23.77
CA PRO A 30 5.54 7.76 -23.33
C PRO A 30 5.84 7.58 -21.83
N PRO A 31 7.08 7.85 -21.38
CA PRO A 31 7.47 7.70 -19.96
C PRO A 31 6.54 8.42 -18.96
N ALA A 32 6.05 9.61 -19.29
CA ALA A 32 5.13 10.36 -18.43
C ALA A 32 3.81 9.61 -18.17
N GLN A 33 3.25 8.95 -19.18
CA GLN A 33 2.01 8.17 -19.03
C GLN A 33 2.25 6.86 -18.28
N LEU A 34 3.44 6.27 -18.39
CA LEU A 34 3.82 5.12 -17.56
C LEU A 34 3.90 5.51 -16.08
N ILE A 35 4.46 6.69 -15.77
CA ILE A 35 4.51 7.21 -14.41
C ILE A 35 3.09 7.42 -13.85
N GLU A 36 2.20 8.07 -14.60
CA GLU A 36 0.79 8.25 -14.20
C GLU A 36 0.11 6.91 -13.88
N ARG A 37 0.42 5.86 -14.65
CA ARG A 37 -0.12 4.53 -14.40
C ARG A 37 0.49 3.82 -13.19
N ILE A 38 1.77 4.05 -12.88
CA ILE A 38 2.39 3.58 -11.64
C ILE A 38 1.74 4.28 -10.44
N GLU A 39 1.49 5.59 -10.53
CA GLU A 39 0.82 6.34 -9.48
C GLU A 39 -0.63 5.89 -9.27
N ALA A 40 -1.36 5.60 -10.36
CA ALA A 40 -2.70 5.03 -10.28
C ALA A 40 -2.70 3.63 -9.61
N GLU A 41 -1.69 2.80 -9.89
CA GLU A 41 -1.57 1.48 -9.28
C GLU A 41 -1.20 1.58 -7.78
N ARG A 42 -0.30 2.51 -7.42
CA ARG A 42 -0.03 2.88 -6.03
C ARG A 42 -1.32 3.24 -5.31
N ASP A 43 -2.12 4.15 -5.87
CA ASP A 43 -3.35 4.63 -5.25
C ASP A 43 -4.40 3.52 -5.12
N ARG A 44 -4.53 2.65 -6.13
CA ARG A 44 -5.39 1.46 -6.07
C ARG A 44 -5.01 0.55 -4.90
N ARG A 45 -3.72 0.26 -4.75
CA ARG A 45 -3.20 -0.60 -3.67
C ARG A 45 -3.38 0.06 -2.29
N MET A 46 -3.16 1.37 -2.20
CA MET A 46 -3.39 2.15 -0.98
C MET A 46 -4.85 2.13 -0.55
N GLU A 47 -5.80 2.32 -1.48
CA GLU A 47 -7.24 2.25 -1.16
C GLU A 47 -7.65 0.83 -0.75
N ALA A 48 -7.03 -0.20 -1.32
CA ALA A 48 -7.31 -1.58 -0.94
C ALA A 48 -7.03 -1.86 0.55
N LEU A 49 -5.97 -1.27 1.13
CA LEU A 49 -5.63 -1.40 2.56
C LEU A 49 -6.74 -0.91 3.49
N VAL A 50 -7.57 0.02 3.03
CA VAL A 50 -8.56 0.72 3.85
C VAL A 50 -9.98 0.58 3.34
N SER A 51 -10.20 -0.27 2.34
CA SER A 51 -11.46 -0.44 1.61
C SER A 51 -12.65 -0.88 2.47
N THR A 52 -12.38 -1.51 3.62
CA THR A 52 -13.39 -1.92 4.61
C THR A 52 -13.82 -0.77 5.52
N TYR A 53 -13.10 0.36 5.50
CA TYR A 53 -13.35 1.52 6.34
C TYR A 53 -13.86 2.71 5.52
N LYS A 54 -14.95 3.32 5.98
CA LYS A 54 -15.53 4.49 5.32
C LYS A 54 -14.67 5.73 5.57
N ARG A 55 -14.64 6.66 4.61
CA ARG A 55 -13.86 7.90 4.73
C ARG A 55 -14.05 8.65 6.07
N PRO A 56 -15.27 8.90 6.58
CA PRO A 56 -15.43 9.61 7.85
C PRO A 56 -14.80 8.88 9.04
N GLU A 57 -14.72 7.54 9.00
CA GLU A 57 -14.03 6.77 10.04
C GLU A 57 -12.51 6.98 9.95
N ARG A 58 -11.94 6.96 8.75
CA ARG A 58 -10.50 7.15 8.51
C ARG A 58 -10.02 8.53 8.97
N GLU A 59 -10.86 9.55 8.81
CA GLU A 59 -10.58 10.92 9.28
C GLU A 59 -10.42 11.02 10.80
N THR A 60 -10.88 10.01 11.57
CA THR A 60 -10.72 9.97 13.03
C THR A 60 -9.46 9.25 13.51
N TRP A 61 -8.77 8.50 12.63
CA TRP A 61 -7.62 7.69 13.04
C TRP A 61 -6.49 8.51 13.68
N PRO A 62 -6.13 9.72 13.21
CA PRO A 62 -5.11 10.53 13.86
C PRO A 62 -5.45 10.87 15.32
N VAL A 63 -6.72 11.14 15.62
CA VAL A 63 -7.18 11.40 16.98
C VAL A 63 -7.05 10.14 17.84
N GLN A 64 -7.49 8.99 17.32
CA GLN A 64 -7.36 7.72 18.03
C GLN A 64 -5.89 7.37 18.33
N VAL A 65 -4.98 7.57 17.38
CA VAL A 65 -3.53 7.33 17.55
C VAL A 65 -2.93 8.29 18.58
N SER A 66 -3.32 9.57 18.54
CA SER A 66 -2.89 10.57 19.51
C SER A 66 -3.33 10.22 20.93
N GLU A 67 -4.61 9.88 21.12
CA GLU A 67 -5.12 9.45 22.42
C GLU A 67 -4.44 8.17 22.92
N ALA A 68 -4.26 7.18 22.03
CA ALA A 68 -3.63 5.92 22.39
C ALA A 68 -2.17 6.13 22.82
N THR A 69 -1.41 6.94 22.07
CA THR A 69 0.00 7.24 22.38
C THR A 69 0.11 7.97 23.72
N ALA A 70 -0.73 8.98 23.95
CA ALA A 70 -0.77 9.71 25.21
C ALA A 70 -1.11 8.78 26.38
N TYR A 71 -2.13 7.94 26.23
CA TYR A 71 -2.55 6.96 27.24
C TYR A 71 -1.48 5.93 27.57
N LYS A 72 -0.75 5.41 26.57
CA LYS A 72 0.34 4.45 26.83
C LYS A 72 1.55 5.09 27.53
N ALA A 73 1.74 6.40 27.38
CA ALA A 73 2.77 7.16 28.10
C ALA A 73 2.32 7.56 29.51
N ASP A 74 1.06 7.91 29.68
CA ASP A 74 0.42 8.28 30.94
C ASP A 74 -1.04 7.80 30.94
N ASN A 75 -1.35 6.80 31.77
CA ASN A 75 -2.67 6.19 31.83
C ASN A 75 -3.77 7.11 32.42
N MET A 76 -3.40 8.30 32.91
CA MET A 76 -4.34 9.35 33.32
C MET A 76 -4.67 10.33 32.18
N ALA A 77 -4.02 10.22 31.01
CA ALA A 77 -4.28 11.08 29.87
C ALA A 77 -5.75 10.96 29.40
N PRO A 78 -6.42 12.07 29.02
CA PRO A 78 -7.79 12.03 28.52
C PRO A 78 -7.92 11.23 27.23
N THR A 79 -8.86 10.29 27.19
CA THR A 79 -9.17 9.47 26.01
C THR A 79 -10.66 9.49 25.65
N PRO A 80 -11.29 10.65 25.41
CA PRO A 80 -12.74 10.71 25.19
C PRO A 80 -13.21 9.86 24.01
N MET A 81 -12.43 9.77 22.92
CA MET A 81 -12.77 8.95 21.78
C MET A 81 -12.51 7.47 22.05
N LEU A 82 -11.33 7.10 22.55
CA LEU A 82 -11.03 5.69 22.83
C LEU A 82 -11.92 5.12 23.93
N ALA A 83 -12.25 5.89 24.97
CA ALA A 83 -13.16 5.44 26.02
C ALA A 83 -14.55 5.12 25.47
N SER A 84 -15.08 5.98 24.60
CA SER A 84 -16.37 5.77 23.94
C SER A 84 -16.34 4.51 23.04
N LEU A 85 -15.28 4.36 22.24
CA LEU A 85 -15.11 3.20 21.36
C LEU A 85 -14.89 1.89 22.13
N ALA A 86 -14.09 1.94 23.20
CA ALA A 86 -13.81 0.80 24.06
C ALA A 86 -15.10 0.32 24.76
N GLY A 87 -15.86 1.24 25.35
CA GLY A 87 -17.15 0.94 25.97
C GLY A 87 -18.14 0.29 25.00
N ALA A 88 -18.28 0.83 23.79
CA ALA A 88 -19.16 0.27 22.76
C ALA A 88 -18.74 -1.14 22.28
N ARG A 89 -17.46 -1.49 22.43
CA ARG A 89 -16.88 -2.77 21.96
C ARG A 89 -16.62 -3.78 23.09
N GLY A 90 -16.92 -3.42 24.34
CA GLY A 90 -16.64 -4.26 25.50
C GLY A 90 -15.14 -4.41 25.81
N PHE A 91 -14.33 -3.42 25.45
CA PHE A 91 -12.89 -3.38 25.73
C PHE A 91 -12.58 -2.41 26.86
N THR A 92 -11.40 -2.58 27.48
CA THR A 92 -10.77 -1.54 28.27
C THR A 92 -10.14 -0.47 27.36
N VAL A 93 -9.87 0.72 27.90
CA VAL A 93 -9.13 1.77 27.18
C VAL A 93 -7.75 1.27 26.77
N ASP A 94 -7.06 0.53 27.64
CA ASP A 94 -5.74 -0.05 27.34
C ASP A 94 -5.77 -1.04 26.17
N GLN A 95 -6.74 -1.97 26.16
CA GLN A 95 -6.94 -2.90 25.04
C GLN A 95 -7.24 -2.17 23.73
N MET A 96 -8.04 -1.10 23.80
CA MET A 96 -8.37 -0.29 22.64
C MET A 96 -7.15 0.50 22.14
N ALA A 97 -6.33 1.05 23.04
CA ALA A 97 -5.09 1.74 22.71
C ALA A 97 -4.10 0.80 22.02
N ASP A 98 -3.88 -0.41 22.57
CA ASP A 98 -3.01 -1.41 21.95
C ASP A 98 -3.49 -1.79 20.55
N ARG A 99 -4.80 -1.96 20.36
CA ARG A 99 -5.38 -2.25 19.06
C ARG A 99 -5.15 -1.13 18.05
N VAL A 100 -5.37 0.13 18.45
CA VAL A 100 -5.16 1.30 17.59
C VAL A 100 -3.70 1.40 17.17
N LEU A 101 -2.77 1.27 18.11
CA LEU A 101 -1.33 1.37 17.81
C LEU A 101 -0.85 0.20 16.93
N THR A 102 -1.37 -1.02 17.16
CA THR A 102 -1.08 -2.19 16.32
C THR A 102 -1.56 -1.99 14.89
N LEU A 103 -2.81 -1.53 14.71
CA LEU A 103 -3.37 -1.26 13.38
C LEU A 103 -2.65 -0.11 12.68
N ASN A 104 -2.30 0.95 13.41
CA ASN A 104 -1.53 2.07 12.87
C ASN A 104 -0.14 1.62 12.40
N ALA A 105 0.56 0.79 13.17
CA ALA A 105 1.86 0.24 12.78
C ALA A 105 1.75 -0.65 11.53
N ALA A 106 0.74 -1.51 11.46
CA ALA A 106 0.48 -2.35 10.29
C ALA A 106 0.16 -1.51 9.04
N PHE A 107 -0.68 -0.49 9.18
CA PHE A 107 -1.02 0.43 8.09
C PHE A 107 0.20 1.21 7.60
N ALA A 108 1.03 1.74 8.52
CA ALA A 108 2.25 2.46 8.18
C ALA A 108 3.27 1.55 7.46
N ALA A 109 3.43 0.31 7.93
CA ALA A 109 4.32 -0.65 7.29
C ALA A 109 3.87 -0.97 5.85
N ALA A 110 2.60 -1.33 5.66
CA ALA A 110 2.05 -1.64 4.34
C ALA A 110 2.12 -0.43 3.38
N THR A 111 1.79 0.76 3.88
CA THR A 111 1.91 2.01 3.13
C THR A 111 3.35 2.26 2.67
N GLY A 112 4.32 2.08 3.57
CA GLY A 112 5.73 2.27 3.27
C GLY A 112 6.23 1.35 2.15
N VAL A 113 5.78 0.10 2.15
CA VAL A 113 6.12 -0.85 1.07
C VAL A 113 5.57 -0.40 -0.27
N ILE A 114 4.28 -0.02 -0.33
CA ILE A 114 3.63 0.44 -1.56
C ILE A 114 4.29 1.73 -2.10
N MET A 115 4.57 2.70 -1.22
CA MET A 115 5.25 3.95 -1.62
C MET A 115 6.68 3.71 -2.10
N GLY A 116 7.40 2.78 -1.46
CA GLY A 116 8.75 2.39 -1.86
C GLY A 116 8.77 1.72 -3.24
N ALA A 117 7.87 0.77 -3.47
CA ALA A 117 7.67 0.11 -4.76
C ALA A 117 7.40 1.12 -5.89
N ALA A 118 6.46 2.05 -5.68
CA ALA A 118 6.17 3.10 -6.66
C ALA A 118 7.41 3.95 -6.98
N THR A 119 8.18 4.35 -5.96
CA THR A 119 9.41 5.13 -6.14
C THR A 119 10.47 4.37 -6.96
N ILE A 120 10.64 3.07 -6.70
CA ILE A 120 11.57 2.22 -7.45
C ILE A 120 11.14 2.14 -8.92
N LEU A 121 9.84 1.92 -9.17
CA LEU A 121 9.29 1.80 -10.52
C LEU A 121 9.41 3.12 -11.30
N THR A 122 9.07 4.26 -10.71
CA THR A 122 9.17 5.57 -11.39
C THR A 122 10.61 5.95 -11.72
N ASN A 123 11.58 5.45 -10.96
CA ASN A 123 13.00 5.72 -11.17
C ASN A 123 13.70 4.67 -12.06
N SER A 124 12.98 3.63 -12.50
CA SER A 124 13.55 2.57 -13.34
C SER A 124 13.70 3.00 -14.79
N ASP A 125 14.84 2.68 -15.41
CA ASP A 125 15.09 2.89 -16.85
C ASP A 125 15.64 1.62 -17.52
N PRO A 126 14.86 0.93 -18.38
CA PRO A 126 13.46 1.22 -18.68
C PRO A 126 12.53 0.81 -17.53
N ILE A 127 11.36 1.46 -17.42
CA ILE A 127 10.26 0.99 -16.58
C ILE A 127 9.89 -0.46 -17.00
N PRO A 128 9.79 -1.41 -16.05
CA PRO A 128 9.39 -2.78 -16.36
C PRO A 128 8.02 -2.81 -17.06
N ALA A 129 7.88 -3.62 -18.11
CA ALA A 129 6.60 -3.70 -18.83
C ALA A 129 5.48 -4.38 -18.03
N ASP A 130 5.89 -5.12 -17.01
CA ASP A 130 5.10 -5.86 -16.03
C ASP A 130 4.99 -5.10 -14.71
N PHE A 131 5.21 -3.77 -14.68
CA PHE A 131 5.23 -2.97 -13.45
C PHE A 131 3.98 -3.11 -12.57
N ALA A 132 2.85 -3.56 -13.10
CA ALA A 132 1.61 -3.76 -12.36
C ALA A 132 1.56 -5.09 -11.60
N ASP A 133 2.41 -6.06 -11.95
CA ASP A 133 2.44 -7.39 -11.37
C ASP A 133 2.90 -7.34 -9.90
N ASP A 134 2.30 -8.19 -9.06
CA ASP A 134 2.55 -8.22 -7.61
C ASP A 134 4.02 -8.42 -7.22
N VAL A 135 4.85 -8.97 -8.13
CA VAL A 135 6.29 -9.09 -7.91
C VAL A 135 6.99 -7.75 -7.66
N HIS A 136 6.43 -6.65 -8.16
CA HIS A 136 6.95 -5.29 -7.96
C HIS A 136 6.34 -4.60 -6.73
N TRP A 137 5.35 -5.20 -6.08
CA TRP A 137 4.55 -4.60 -5.00
C TRP A 137 4.35 -5.59 -3.83
N PRO A 138 5.42 -5.89 -3.08
CA PRO A 138 5.41 -6.89 -2.01
C PRO A 138 4.59 -6.49 -0.76
#